data_AF-A0A8K1PK93-F1
#
_entry.id   AF-A0A8K1PK93-F1
#
_cell.length_a   1.000
_cell.length_b   1.000
_cell.length_c   1.000
_cell.angle_alpha   90.00
_cell.angle_beta   90.00
_cell.angle_gamma   90.00
#
_symmetry.space_group_name_H-M   'P 1'
#
loop_
_entity.id
_entity.type
_entity.pdbx_description
1 polymer ?
#
loop_
_entity_poly.entity_id
_entity_poly.type
_entity_poly.pdbx_seq_one_letter_code
_entity_poly.pdbx_strand_id
1 'polypeptide(L)' 'FQGPATGVIVERERLDKFGKPLLGATVKPKLGLSGKNYGRVVYEGLRGGLDFLKDDENINSQPFMRWKER' A
#
# COMPACT_ATOMS: atom_id res chain seq x y z
N PHE A 1 -1.92 -2.61 -29.35
CA PHE A 1 -2.07 -2.88 -27.90
C PHE A 1 -2.66 -1.66 -27.22
N GLN A 2 -3.39 -1.83 -26.11
CA GLN A 2 -4.13 -0.75 -25.46
C GLN A 2 -3.28 0.11 -24.50
N GLY A 3 -2.15 -0.41 -24.00
CA GLY A 3 -1.30 0.32 -23.05
C GLY A 3 -1.88 0.36 -21.62
N PRO A 4 -1.29 1.16 -20.71
CA PRO A 4 -1.73 1.27 -19.33
C PRO A 4 -3.07 2.02 -19.21
N ALA A 5 -3.98 1.52 -18.37
CA ALA A 5 -5.30 2.10 -18.17
C ALA A 5 -5.30 3.47 -17.46
N THR A 6 -4.27 3.77 -16.67
CA THR A 6 -4.16 5.00 -15.86
C THR A 6 -2.87 5.74 -16.17
N GLY A 7 -1.73 5.09 -15.96
CA GLY A 7 -0.41 5.68 -16.18
C GLY A 7 -0.08 6.80 -15.19
N VAL A 8 1.08 7.43 -15.37
CA VAL A 8 1.65 8.37 -14.39
C VAL A 8 0.78 9.60 -14.16
N ILE A 9 0.12 10.13 -15.21
CA ILE A 9 -0.69 11.35 -15.12
C ILE A 9 -1.87 11.11 -14.17
N VAL A 10 -2.66 10.06 -14.43
CA VAL A 10 -3.86 9.74 -13.64
C VAL A 10 -3.52 9.38 -12.20
N GLU A 11 -2.44 8.64 -11.95
CA GLU A 11 -2.05 8.30 -10.56
C GLU A 11 -1.59 9.55 -9.76
N ARG A 12 -0.97 10.53 -10.41
CA ARG A 12 -0.59 11.80 -9.75
C ARG A 12 -1.80 12.65 -9.41
N GLU A 13 -2.79 12.70 -10.30
CA GLU A 13 -4.06 13.40 -10.07
C GLU A 13 -4.85 12.74 -8.92
N ARG A 14 -4.90 11.40 -8.87
CA ARG A 14 -5.58 10.66 -7.80
C ARG A 14 -4.97 10.89 -6.42
N LEU A 15 -3.65 10.99 -6.34
CA LEU A 15 -2.93 11.18 -5.08
C LEU A 15 -2.73 12.67 -4.73
N ASP A 16 -3.07 13.59 -5.64
CA ASP A 16 -2.79 15.02 -5.55
C ASP A 16 -1.31 15.32 -5.23
N LYS A 17 -0.40 14.65 -5.95
CA LYS A 17 1.07 14.78 -5.75
C LYS A 17 1.80 15.13 -7.05
N PHE A 18 2.27 16.37 -7.11
CA PHE A 18 2.99 16.92 -8.25
C PHE A 18 4.40 17.38 -7.86
N GLY A 19 5.31 17.47 -8.83
CA GLY A 19 6.66 18.01 -8.64
C GLY A 19 7.60 17.18 -7.74
N LYS A 20 7.13 16.06 -7.18
CA LYS A 20 7.92 15.15 -6.35
C LYS A 20 7.75 13.67 -6.74
N PRO A 21 8.71 12.79 -6.42
CA PRO A 21 8.52 11.34 -6.45
C PRO A 21 7.39 10.92 -5.50
N LEU A 22 6.71 9.82 -5.82
CA LEU A 22 5.81 9.15 -4.88
C LEU A 22 6.65 8.29 -3.94
N LEU A 23 6.41 8.41 -2.64
CA LEU A 23 7.12 7.64 -1.62
C LEU A 23 6.19 6.58 -1.05
N GLY A 24 6.58 5.31 -1.16
CA GLY A 24 5.82 4.20 -0.58
C GLY A 24 6.70 3.14 0.05
N ALA A 25 6.09 2.25 0.83
CA ALA A 25 6.79 1.17 1.52
C ALA A 25 6.01 -0.15 1.54
N THR A 26 6.73 -1.26 1.61
CA THR A 26 6.15 -2.59 1.88
C THR A 26 5.98 -2.76 3.39
N VAL A 27 4.80 -3.19 3.84
CA VAL A 27 4.56 -3.46 5.27
C VAL A 27 5.46 -4.59 5.77
N LYS A 28 6.00 -4.42 6.99
CA LYS A 28 6.84 -5.41 7.68
C LYS A 28 6.32 -5.67 9.11
N PRO A 29 6.57 -6.86 9.70
CA PRO A 29 7.24 -8.02 9.10
C PRO A 29 6.47 -8.61 7.92
N LYS A 30 7.19 -9.34 7.06
CA LYS A 30 6.68 -9.82 5.77
C LYS A 30 5.39 -10.64 5.87
N LEU A 31 5.30 -11.53 6.86
CA LEU A 31 4.11 -12.34 7.17
C LEU A 31 3.85 -12.32 8.69
N GLY A 32 2.64 -12.70 9.10
CA GLY A 32 2.32 -12.97 10.51
C GLY A 32 1.70 -11.82 11.29
N LEU A 33 1.50 -10.64 10.67
CA LEU A 33 0.68 -9.60 11.27
C LEU A 33 -0.80 -9.95 11.17
N SER A 34 -1.54 -9.74 12.26
CA SER A 34 -3.01 -9.70 12.23
C SER A 34 -3.51 -8.45 11.50
N GLY A 35 -4.75 -8.47 11.00
CA GLY A 35 -5.36 -7.32 10.31
C GLY A 35 -5.30 -6.03 11.15
N LYS A 36 -5.53 -6.12 12.46
CA LYS A 36 -5.42 -4.97 13.39
C LYS A 36 -4.01 -4.37 13.44
N ASN A 37 -2.98 -5.21 13.56
CA ASN A 37 -1.60 -4.74 13.63
C ASN A 37 -1.11 -4.26 12.26
N TYR A 38 -1.56 -4.90 11.18
CA TYR A 38 -1.33 -4.45 9.82
C TYR A 38 -1.89 -3.03 9.61
N GLY A 39 -3.14 -2.81 9.99
CA GLY A 39 -3.79 -1.49 9.95
C GLY A 39 -3.05 -0.45 10.79
N ARG A 40 -2.47 -0.82 11.94
CA ARG A 40 -1.63 0.09 12.73
C ARG A 40 -0.38 0.53 11.97
N VAL A 41 0.32 -0.38 11.29
CA VAL A 41 1.50 -0.04 10.48
C VAL A 41 1.12 0.85 9.30
N VAL A 42 0.01 0.54 8.61
CA VAL A 42 -0.51 1.37 7.51
C VAL A 42 -0.83 2.78 8.01
N TYR A 43 -1.55 2.89 9.13
CA TYR A 43 -1.91 4.18 9.71
C TYR A 43 -0.67 5.03 10.04
N GLU A 44 0.30 4.46 10.76
CA GLU A 44 1.51 5.19 11.14
C GLU A 44 2.38 5.57 9.94
N GLY A 45 2.49 4.69 8.94
CA GLY A 45 3.23 4.99 7.71
C GLY A 45 2.62 6.14 6.91
N LEU A 46 1.30 6.12 6.71
CA LEU A 46 0.60 7.20 6.03
C LEU A 46 0.65 8.50 6.83
N ARG A 47 0.45 8.43 8.16
CA ARG A 47 0.54 9.60 9.03
C ARG A 47 1.94 10.20 9.06
N GLY A 48 2.97 9.35 8.93
CA GLY A 48 4.38 9.72 8.85
C GLY A 48 4.82 10.28 7.49
N GLY A 49 3.95 10.31 6.49
CA GLY A 49 4.20 11.00 5.21
C GLY A 49 4.47 10.09 4.01
N LEU A 50 4.27 8.77 4.13
CA LEU A 50 4.22 7.90 2.95
C LEU A 50 2.96 8.23 2.12
N ASP A 51 3.10 8.26 0.80
CA ASP A 51 1.97 8.45 -0.12
C ASP A 51 1.14 7.16 -0.24
N PHE A 52 1.75 5.98 -0.06
CA PHE A 52 1.05 4.69 0.01
C PHE A 52 1.88 3.61 0.74
N LEU A 53 1.20 2.55 1.20
CA LEU A 53 1.84 1.30 1.58
C LEU A 53 1.32 0.16 0.71
N LYS A 54 2.12 -0.90 0.58
CA LYS A 54 1.73 -2.10 -0.14
C LYS A 54 1.90 -3.36 0.70
N ASP A 55 1.06 -4.35 0.37
CA ASP A 55 1.26 -5.74 0.75
C ASP A 55 2.62 -6.23 0.25
N ASP A 56 3.27 -7.09 1.02
CA ASP A 56 4.42 -7.87 0.54
C ASP A 56 3.97 -8.89 -0.52
N GLU A 57 4.82 -9.29 -1.46
CA GLU A 57 4.37 -10.05 -2.65
C GLU A 57 3.82 -11.45 -2.34
N ASN A 58 4.06 -11.97 -1.14
CA ASN A 58 3.52 -13.25 -0.68
C ASN A 58 2.38 -13.10 0.36
N ILE A 59 1.92 -11.89 0.66
CA ILE A 59 0.70 -11.64 1.43
C ILE A 59 -0.50 -11.86 0.52
N ASN A 60 -1.29 -12.90 0.83
CA ASN A 60 -2.46 -13.30 0.05
C ASN A 60 -3.67 -13.39 0.99
N SER A 61 -4.07 -14.59 1.41
CA SER A 61 -5.18 -14.82 2.34
C SER A 61 -4.86 -15.95 3.31
N GLN A 62 -3.87 -15.70 4.17
CA GLN A 62 -3.36 -16.66 5.14
C GLN A 62 -4.18 -16.68 6.45
N PRO A 63 -4.05 -17.73 7.29
CA PRO A 63 -4.83 -17.84 8.54
C PRO A 63 -4.64 -16.68 9.53
N PHE A 64 -3.49 -16.01 9.51
CA PHE A 64 -3.23 -14.88 10.42
C PHE A 64 -3.92 -13.58 9.97
N MET A 65 -4.35 -13.47 8.71
CA MET A 65 -5.01 -12.29 8.15
C MET A 65 -5.65 -12.64 6.81
N ARG A 66 -6.98 -12.76 6.77
CA ARG A 66 -7.72 -12.97 5.53
C ARG A 66 -7.75 -11.67 4.73
N TRP A 67 -7.80 -11.77 3.41
CA TRP A 67 -7.77 -10.57 2.55
C TRP A 67 -8.93 -9.60 2.81
N LYS A 68 -10.09 -10.11 3.24
CA LYS A 68 -11.25 -9.28 3.60
C LYS A 68 -11.09 -8.53 4.93
N GLU A 69 -10.12 -8.94 5.75
CA GLU A 69 -9.82 -8.34 7.05
C GLU A 69 -8.72 -7.28 6.95
N ARG A 70 -8.06 -7.17 5.79
CA ARG A 70 -7.12 -6.09 5.47
C ARG A 70 -7.85 -4.86 4.98
#